data_AF-A0A970YZU8-F1
#
_entry.id   AF-A0A970YZU8-F1
#
_cell.length_a   1.000
_cell.length_b   1.000
_cell.length_c   1.000
_cell.angle_alpha   90.00
_cell.angle_beta   90.00
_cell.angle_gamma   90.00
#
_symmetry.space_group_name_H-M   'P 1'
#
loop_
_entity.id
_entity.type
_entity.pdbx_description
1 polymer ?
#
loop_
_entity_poly.entity_id
_entity_poly.type
_entity_poly.pdbx_seq_one_letter_code
_entity_poly.pdbx_strand_id
1 'polypeptide(L)' 'ATLVNQNQEAGFYEVKFDGSQFASGVYIYRLEAGSYTAVKKMLLLK' A
#
# COMPACT_ATOMS: atom_id res chain seq x y z
N ALA A 1 0.41 -8.21 5.25
CA ALA A 1 0.63 -7.12 6.22
C ALA A 1 -0.21 -5.93 5.80
N THR A 2 -0.79 -5.20 6.75
CA THR A 2 -1.61 -4.01 6.47
C THR A 2 -0.78 -2.79 6.85
N LEU A 3 -0.49 -1.91 5.88
CA LEU A 3 0.36 -0.74 6.10
C LEU A 3 -0.38 0.41 6.80
N VAL A 4 -1.67 0.59 6.45
CA VAL A 4 -2.56 1.57 7.07
C VAL A 4 -3.89 0.89 7.34
N ASN A 5 -4.39 1.00 8.57
CA ASN A 5 -5.67 0.43 8.99
C ASN A 5 -6.48 1.44 9.82
N GLN A 6 -6.69 2.63 9.25
CA GLN A 6 -7.46 3.69 9.89
C GLN A 6 -8.28 4.44 8.86
N ASN A 7 -9.42 4.98 9.29
CA ASN A 7 -10.19 5.89 8.45
C ASN A 7 -9.43 7.21 8.30
N GLN A 8 -9.31 7.70 7.08
CA GLN A 8 -8.68 8.98 6.75
C GLN A 8 -9.73 9.90 6.15
N GLU A 9 -9.75 11.16 6.57
CA GLU A 9 -10.62 12.17 5.97
C GLU A 9 -10.24 12.43 4.51
N ALA A 10 -11.04 13.23 3.80
CA ALA A 10 -10.69 13.59 2.43
C ALA A 10 -9.41 14.44 2.40
N GLY A 11 -8.41 14.02 1.61
CA GLY A 11 -7.15 14.73 1.53
C GLY A 11 -6.05 13.92 0.83
N PHE A 12 -4.85 14.48 0.82
CA PHE A 12 -3.66 13.79 0.33
C PHE A 12 -2.89 13.19 1.51
N TYR A 13 -2.50 11.92 1.37
CA TYR A 13 -1.75 11.20 2.39
C TYR A 13 -0.51 10.57 1.75
N GLU A 14 0.63 10.74 2.41
CA GLU A 14 1.86 10.04 2.08
C GLU A 14 2.14 9.01 3.16
N VAL A 15 2.44 7.77 2.75
CA VAL A 15 2.72 6.67 3.66
C VAL A 15 4.01 6.00 3.22
N LYS A 16 4.96 5.88 4.15
CA LYS A 16 6.22 5.20 3.90
C LYS A 16 6.07 3.71 4.12
N PHE A 17 6.30 2.93 3.07
CA PHE A 17 6.45 1.47 3.16
C PHE A 17 7.93 1.12 3.33
N ASP A 18 8.30 0.51 4.47
CA ASP A 18 9.63 -0.06 4.66
C ASP A 18 9.65 -1.51 4.14
N GLY A 19 10.27 -1.68 2.96
CA GLY A 19 10.42 -2.97 2.29
C GLY A 19 11.67 -3.76 2.70
N SER A 20 12.51 -3.27 3.63
CA SER A 20 13.84 -3.83 3.92
C SER A 20 13.83 -5.30 4.34
N GLN A 21 12.77 -5.73 5.04
CA GLN A 21 12.59 -7.11 5.50
C GLN A 21 11.98 -8.05 4.44
N PHE A 22 11.63 -7.53 3.26
CA PHE A 22 11.00 -8.29 2.19
C PHE A 22 12.01 -8.60 1.08
N ALA A 23 11.80 -9.72 0.37
CA ALA A 23 12.64 -10.09 -0.77
C ALA A 23 12.34 -9.18 -1.98
N SER A 24 13.32 -8.96 -2.86
CA SER A 24 13.05 -8.28 -4.13
C SER A 24 12.05 -9.09 -4.96
N GLY A 25 11.08 -8.44 -5.61
CA GLY A 25 10.04 -9.13 -6.36
C GLY A 25 8.80 -8.28 -6.61
N VAL A 26 7.79 -8.90 -7.21
CA VAL A 26 6.49 -8.26 -7.47
C VAL A 26 5.55 -8.52 -6.31
N TYR A 27 5.03 -7.45 -5.73
CA TYR A 27 4.05 -7.45 -4.66
C TYR A 27 2.72 -6.90 -5.19
N ILE A 28 1.61 -7.46 -4.72
CA ILE A 28 0.27 -6.97 -5.03
C ILE A 28 -0.26 -6.28 -3.79
N TYR A 29 -0.82 -5.08 -3.96
CA TYR A 29 -1.46 -4.34 -2.88
C TYR A 29 -2.84 -3.86 -3.32
N ARG A 30 -3.67 -3.58 -2.31
CA ARG A 30 -5.06 -3.13 -2.48
C ARG A 30 -5.25 -1.84 -1.71
N LEU A 31 -5.89 -0.88 -2.35
CA LEU A 31 -6.36 0.37 -1.75
C LEU A 31 -7.87 0.31 -1.65
N GLU A 32 -8.41 0.58 -0.47
CA GLU A 32 -9.84 0.60 -0.18
C GLU A 32 -10.21 1.98 0.36
N ALA A 33 -11.22 2.63 -0.22
CA ALA A 33 -11.73 3.93 0.22
C ALA A 33 -13.25 3.98 0.02
N GLY A 34 -14.02 3.74 1.08
CA GLY A 34 -15.48 3.60 0.98
C GLY A 34 -15.86 2.46 0.02
N SER A 35 -16.60 2.79 -1.04
CA SER A 35 -16.98 1.83 -2.10
C SER A 35 -15.91 1.64 -3.19
N TYR A 36 -14.82 2.42 -3.15
CA TYR A 36 -13.73 2.30 -4.12
C TYR A 36 -12.73 1.24 -3.70
N THR A 37 -12.34 0.39 -4.64
CA THR A 37 -11.25 -0.58 -4.47
C THR A 37 -10.35 -0.57 -5.69
N ALA A 38 -9.04 -0.46 -5.47
CA ALA A 38 -8.04 -0.57 -6.52
C ALA A 38 -6.98 -1.60 -6.14
N VAL A 39 -6.67 -2.50 -7.08
CA VAL A 39 -5.59 -3.47 -6.94
C VAL A 39 -4.46 -3.08 -7.87
N LYS A 40 -3.25 -3.00 -7.34
CA LYS A 40 -2.05 -2.58 -8.09
C LYS A 40 -0.88 -3.50 -7.78
N LYS A 41 0.08 -3.54 -8.71
CA LYS A 41 1.35 -4.26 -8.54
C LYS A 41 2.45 -3.26 -8.19
N MET A 42 3.35 -3.65 -7.31
CA MET A 42 4.54 -2.92 -6.90
C MET A 42 5.75 -3.81 -7.15
N LEU A 43 6.79 -3.26 -7.77
CA LEU A 43 8.08 -3.93 -7.88
C LEU A 43 8.97 -3.46 -6.73
N LEU A 44 9.38 -4.38 -5.87
CA LEU A 44 10.37 -4.11 -4.83
C LEU A 44 11.74 -4.53 -5.34
N LEU A 45 12.64 -3.56 -5.44
CA LEU A 45 14.05 -3.76 -5.77
C LEU A 45 14.89 -3.51 -4.53
N LYS A 46 15.94 -4.32 -4.33
CA LYS A 46 16.96 -4.07 -3.30
C LYS A 46 18.12 -3.32 -3.91
#